data_AF-A0A1A8GBY4-F1
#
_entry.id   AF-A0A1A8GBY4-F1
#
_cell.length_a   1.000
_cell.length_b   1.000
_cell.length_c   1.000
_cell.angle_alpha   90.00
_cell.angle_beta   90.00
_cell.angle_gamma   90.00
#
_symmetry.space_group_name_H-M   'P 1'
#
loop_
_entity.id
_entity.type
_entity.pdbx_description
1 polymer ?
#
loop_
_entity_poly.entity_id
_entity_poly.type
_entity_poly.pdbx_seq_one_letter_code
_entity_poly.pdbx_strand_id
1 'polypeptide(L)'
;GYVAQGSNSARDRASAPLFSYINEEKLKNIKTYAHFISLLDNYEASTGVAETVTSEELNENRLFLDAIMETEVMKFTHKYLVKKGQSPSDPTQFKKQLFDIWFRLYHRDKSGGEDSCGFEHVFVGEAKYGREITGLHNWVQFYLQEKLGHVDYKGYKARDNKDSPDE
;
A
#
# COMPACT_ATOMS: atom_id res chain seq x y z
N GLY A 1 -6.60 8.74 21.19
CA GLY A 1 -7.07 10.05 21.70
C GLY A 1 -6.94 11.12 20.64
N TYR A 2 -7.50 12.30 20.89
CA TYR A 2 -7.56 13.41 19.92
C TYR A 2 -6.24 14.20 19.87
N VAL A 3 -5.79 14.54 18.66
CA VAL A 3 -4.64 15.41 18.36
C VAL A 3 -5.14 16.67 17.67
N ALA A 4 -4.85 17.85 18.24
CA ALA A 4 -5.29 19.13 17.69
C ALA A 4 -4.74 19.41 16.29
N GLN A 5 -5.56 20.04 15.45
CA GLN A 5 -5.18 20.47 14.11
C GLN A 5 -4.04 21.51 14.16
N GLY A 6 -3.07 21.41 13.24
CA GLY A 6 -1.90 22.32 13.20
C GLY A 6 -0.73 21.95 14.15
N SER A 7 -0.90 20.96 15.03
CA SER A 7 0.24 20.42 15.81
C SER A 7 1.10 19.49 14.95
N ASN A 8 2.37 19.86 14.78
CA ASN A 8 3.44 18.98 14.30
C ASN A 8 4.16 18.25 15.45
N SER A 9 3.76 18.52 16.70
CA SER A 9 4.24 17.77 17.86
C SER A 9 3.39 16.50 18.03
N ALA A 10 4.04 15.35 17.91
CA ALA A 10 3.45 14.03 18.10
C ALA A 10 3.33 13.71 19.61
N ARG A 11 2.65 14.56 20.37
CA ARG A 11 2.39 14.27 21.79
C ARG A 11 1.49 13.05 21.85
N ASP A 12 1.93 12.03 22.56
CA ASP A 12 1.19 10.79 22.70
C ASP A 12 -0.16 11.02 23.39
N ARG A 13 -1.24 10.73 22.65
CA ARG A 13 -2.63 10.77 23.10
C ARG A 13 -3.29 9.39 22.96
N ALA A 14 -2.52 8.34 22.73
CA ALA A 14 -2.97 6.98 22.56
C ALA A 14 -1.91 6.02 23.12
N SER A 15 -2.00 5.72 24.41
CA SER A 15 -1.07 4.82 25.09
C SER A 15 -1.17 3.34 24.67
N ALA A 16 -2.08 3.02 23.75
CA ALA A 16 -2.31 1.68 23.25
C ALA A 16 -2.19 1.68 21.72
N PRO A 17 -1.81 0.54 21.11
CA PRO A 17 -1.80 0.39 19.66
C PRO A 17 -3.16 0.73 19.05
N LEU A 18 -3.16 1.17 17.79
CA LEU A 18 -4.38 1.39 17.03
C LEU A 18 -5.15 0.09 16.85
N PHE A 19 -4.45 -1.00 16.53
CA PHE A 19 -5.07 -2.29 16.29
C PHE A 19 -5.05 -3.16 17.56
N SER A 20 -6.21 -3.33 18.19
CA SER A 20 -6.34 -4.24 19.34
C SER A 20 -6.37 -5.72 18.94
N TYR A 21 -6.88 -6.03 17.75
CA TYR A 21 -6.95 -7.39 17.21
C TYR A 21 -7.16 -7.36 15.70
N ILE A 22 -6.44 -8.21 14.97
CA ILE A 22 -6.68 -8.54 13.57
C ILE A 22 -6.65 -10.07 13.43
N ASN A 23 -7.59 -10.62 12.67
CA ASN A 23 -7.62 -12.06 12.38
C ASN A 23 -6.57 -12.40 11.32
N GLU A 24 -5.37 -12.78 11.76
CA GLU A 24 -4.26 -13.12 10.87
C GLU A 24 -4.50 -14.39 10.06
N GLU A 25 -5.32 -15.32 10.53
CA GLU A 25 -5.68 -16.50 9.74
C GLU A 25 -6.42 -16.08 8.48
N LYS A 26 -7.31 -15.08 8.57
CA LYS A 26 -7.97 -14.51 7.39
C LYS A 26 -6.97 -13.81 6.47
N LEU A 27 -6.00 -13.06 7.02
CA LEU A 27 -4.97 -12.43 6.20
C LEU A 27 -4.12 -13.45 5.43
N LYS A 28 -3.78 -14.57 6.08
CA LYS A 28 -2.99 -15.65 5.48
C LYS A 28 -3.78 -16.53 4.51
N ASN A 29 -5.07 -16.76 4.78
CA ASN A 29 -5.89 -17.70 4.01
C ASN A 29 -6.66 -17.03 2.86
N ILE A 30 -6.95 -15.73 2.94
CA ILE A 30 -7.55 -15.00 1.83
C ILE A 30 -6.45 -14.62 0.85
N LYS A 31 -6.47 -15.25 -0.33
CA LYS A 31 -5.43 -15.10 -1.37
C LYS A 31 -5.03 -13.66 -1.67
N THR A 32 -5.99 -12.75 -1.77
CA THR A 32 -5.71 -11.33 -2.08
C THR A 32 -4.90 -10.65 -0.98
N TYR A 33 -5.19 -10.95 0.30
CA TYR A 33 -4.40 -10.42 1.42
C TYR A 33 -3.04 -11.11 1.50
N ALA A 34 -2.99 -12.43 1.35
CA ALA A 34 -1.74 -13.18 1.41
C ALA A 34 -0.73 -12.68 0.37
N HIS A 35 -1.15 -12.57 -0.90
CA HIS A 35 -0.28 -12.06 -1.96
C HIS A 35 0.04 -10.57 -1.79
N PHE A 36 -0.88 -9.76 -1.26
CA PHE A 36 -0.60 -8.36 -0.96
C PHE A 36 0.47 -8.21 0.12
N ILE A 37 0.41 -9.02 1.18
CA ILE A 37 1.39 -8.99 2.27
C ILE A 37 2.77 -9.45 1.77
N SER A 38 2.84 -10.51 0.94
CA SER A 38 4.10 -10.93 0.33
C SER A 38 4.76 -9.80 -0.46
N LEU A 39 3.97 -9.01 -1.20
CA LEU A 39 4.51 -7.83 -1.88
C LEU A 39 5.08 -6.80 -0.91
N LEU A 40 4.43 -6.54 0.23
CA LEU A 40 4.90 -5.55 1.21
C LEU A 40 6.23 -5.96 1.85
N ASP A 41 6.41 -7.25 2.15
CA ASP A 41 7.60 -7.78 2.82
C ASP A 41 8.89 -7.56 1.98
N ASN A 42 8.78 -7.59 0.64
CA ASN A 42 9.92 -7.35 -0.26
C ASN A 42 10.51 -5.94 -0.12
N TYR A 43 9.67 -4.95 0.17
CA TYR A 43 10.10 -3.54 0.23
C TYR A 43 10.65 -3.15 1.60
N GLU A 44 10.35 -3.89 2.67
CA GLU A 44 10.96 -3.69 3.99
C GLU A 44 12.45 -4.10 4.00
N ALA A 45 12.86 -5.01 3.11
CA ALA A 45 14.25 -5.44 2.95
C ALA A 45 15.11 -4.49 2.06
N SER A 46 14.48 -3.71 1.18
CA SER A 46 15.15 -3.01 0.07
C SER A 46 15.53 -1.55 0.32
N THR A 47 15.28 -1.00 1.52
CA THR A 47 15.61 0.40 1.81
C THR A 47 17.13 0.65 1.74
N GLY A 48 17.61 1.21 0.62
CA GLY A 48 18.97 1.74 0.47
C GLY A 48 19.88 1.08 -0.57
N VAL A 49 19.41 0.14 -1.38
CA VAL A 49 20.18 -0.48 -2.48
C VAL A 49 19.42 -0.33 -3.80
N ALA A 50 20.13 -0.19 -4.92
CA ALA A 50 19.51 -0.13 -6.25
C ALA A 50 18.63 -1.37 -6.49
N GLU A 51 17.35 -1.15 -6.75
CA GLU A 51 16.36 -2.23 -6.91
C GLU A 51 16.73 -3.10 -8.11
N THR A 52 16.99 -4.39 -7.85
CA THR A 52 17.07 -5.39 -8.91
C THR A 52 15.83 -6.24 -8.80
N VAL A 53 14.90 -6.07 -9.74
CA VAL A 53 13.67 -6.88 -9.78
C VAL A 53 14.04 -8.34 -9.97
N THR A 54 13.80 -9.13 -8.95
CA THR A 54 14.06 -10.58 -8.91
C THR A 54 12.97 -11.35 -9.66
N SER A 55 13.26 -12.60 -10.03
CA SER A 55 12.26 -13.46 -10.66
C SER A 55 11.11 -13.79 -9.69
N GLU A 56 11.44 -13.82 -8.41
CA GLU A 56 10.54 -13.99 -7.28
C GLU A 56 9.54 -12.83 -7.19
N GLU A 57 10.02 -11.59 -7.17
CA GLU A 57 9.17 -10.38 -7.15
C GLU A 57 8.24 -10.30 -8.38
N LEU A 58 8.74 -10.64 -9.58
CA LEU A 58 7.88 -10.71 -10.78
C LEU A 58 6.78 -11.74 -10.62
N ASN A 59 7.09 -12.89 -10.02
CA ASN A 59 6.10 -13.93 -9.78
C ASN A 59 5.07 -13.50 -8.73
N GLU A 60 5.49 -12.81 -7.68
CA GLU A 60 4.57 -12.27 -6.66
C GLU A 60 3.65 -11.19 -7.23
N ASN A 61 4.18 -10.27 -8.04
CA ASN A 61 3.39 -9.28 -8.78
C ASN A 61 2.31 -9.97 -9.63
N ARG A 62 2.71 -11.04 -10.35
CA ARG A 62 1.80 -11.82 -11.18
C ARG A 62 0.70 -12.49 -10.36
N LEU A 63 1.06 -13.12 -9.24
CA LEU A 63 0.13 -13.82 -8.35
C LEU A 63 -0.86 -12.87 -7.68
N PHE A 64 -0.41 -11.70 -7.24
CA PHE A 64 -1.28 -10.67 -6.71
C PHE A 64 -2.27 -10.18 -7.76
N LEU A 65 -1.80 -9.84 -8.97
CA LEU A 65 -2.66 -9.43 -10.07
C LEU A 65 -3.70 -10.51 -10.44
N ASP A 66 -3.30 -11.78 -10.49
CA ASP A 66 -4.22 -12.90 -10.71
C ASP A 66 -5.31 -12.93 -9.63
N ALA A 67 -4.91 -12.88 -8.36
CA ALA A 67 -5.84 -12.96 -7.23
C ALA A 67 -6.84 -11.78 -7.20
N ILE A 68 -6.40 -10.54 -7.44
CA ILE A 68 -7.33 -9.40 -7.43
C ILE A 68 -8.28 -9.46 -8.63
N MET A 69 -7.84 -9.92 -9.79
CA MET A 69 -8.67 -10.01 -11.00
C MET A 69 -9.80 -11.04 -10.86
N GLU A 70 -9.65 -12.05 -10.00
CA GLU A 70 -10.70 -13.01 -9.68
C GLU A 70 -11.86 -12.38 -8.88
N THR A 71 -11.64 -11.23 -8.23
CA THR A 71 -12.64 -10.58 -7.38
C THR A 71 -13.75 -9.88 -8.18
N GLU A 72 -14.95 -9.81 -7.61
CA GLU A 72 -16.06 -9.07 -8.21
C GLU A 72 -15.78 -7.57 -8.33
N VAL A 73 -14.98 -7.01 -7.40
CA VAL A 73 -14.55 -5.61 -7.44
C VAL A 73 -13.74 -5.34 -8.71
N MET A 74 -12.71 -6.14 -9.01
CA MET A 74 -11.91 -5.92 -10.21
C MET A 74 -12.64 -6.27 -11.49
N LYS A 75 -13.53 -7.27 -11.50
CA LYS A 75 -14.39 -7.53 -12.65
C LYS A 75 -15.30 -6.35 -12.95
N PHE A 76 -15.85 -5.71 -11.93
CA PHE A 76 -16.65 -4.49 -12.09
C PHE A 76 -15.81 -3.34 -12.62
N THR A 77 -14.63 -3.10 -12.02
CA THR A 77 -13.67 -2.07 -12.45
C THR A 77 -13.29 -2.25 -13.92
N HIS A 78 -12.94 -3.48 -14.33
CA HIS A 78 -12.59 -3.80 -15.72
C HIS A 78 -13.74 -3.48 -16.67
N LYS A 79 -14.96 -3.95 -16.38
CA LYS A 79 -16.16 -3.65 -17.18
C LYS A 79 -16.41 -2.14 -17.30
N TYR A 80 -16.23 -1.40 -16.21
CA TYR A 80 -16.40 0.05 -16.20
C TYR A 80 -15.37 0.76 -17.09
N LEU A 81 -14.09 0.42 -16.96
CA LEU A 81 -13.01 1.03 -17.74
C LEU A 81 -13.11 0.70 -19.24
N VAL A 82 -13.51 -0.53 -19.58
CA VAL A 82 -13.81 -0.92 -20.96
C VAL A 82 -14.95 -0.07 -21.53
N LYS A 83 -16.04 0.10 -20.78
CA LYS A 83 -17.17 0.97 -21.21
C LYS A 83 -16.74 2.43 -21.41
N LYS A 84 -15.74 2.90 -20.67
CA LYS A 84 -15.17 4.24 -20.81
C LYS A 84 -14.11 4.35 -21.91
N GLY A 85 -13.76 3.25 -22.58
CA GLY A 85 -12.68 3.23 -23.58
C GLY A 85 -11.29 3.42 -22.99
N GLN A 86 -11.11 3.17 -21.70
CA GLN A 86 -9.85 3.38 -20.96
C GLN A 86 -9.03 2.09 -20.77
N SER A 87 -9.64 0.93 -21.03
CA SER A 87 -8.98 -0.37 -20.91
C SER A 87 -9.36 -1.32 -22.04
N PRO A 88 -8.46 -2.23 -22.44
CA PRO A 88 -8.77 -3.32 -23.35
C PRO A 88 -9.87 -4.23 -22.81
N SER A 89 -10.74 -4.75 -23.69
CA SER A 89 -11.78 -5.72 -23.31
C SER A 89 -11.22 -7.10 -22.97
N ASP A 90 -10.06 -7.47 -23.51
CA ASP A 90 -9.35 -8.70 -23.20
C ASP A 90 -8.76 -8.64 -21.77
N PRO A 91 -9.16 -9.53 -20.84
CA PRO A 91 -8.63 -9.57 -19.49
C PRO A 91 -7.11 -9.71 -19.43
N THR A 92 -6.49 -10.43 -20.38
CA THR A 92 -5.02 -10.62 -20.39
C THR A 92 -4.31 -9.29 -20.66
N GLN A 93 -4.82 -8.51 -21.61
CA GLN A 93 -4.31 -7.17 -21.88
C GLN A 93 -4.62 -6.19 -20.76
N PHE A 94 -5.77 -6.31 -20.10
CA PHE A 94 -6.07 -5.51 -18.91
C PHE A 94 -5.12 -5.82 -17.76
N LYS A 95 -4.77 -7.10 -17.54
CA LYS A 95 -3.75 -7.50 -16.56
C LYS A 95 -2.40 -6.86 -16.88
N LYS A 96 -2.01 -6.89 -18.15
CA LYS A 96 -0.77 -6.24 -18.62
C LYS A 96 -0.81 -4.73 -18.39
N GLN A 97 -1.95 -4.07 -18.67
CA GLN A 97 -2.15 -2.65 -18.38
C GLN A 97 -1.98 -2.35 -16.88
N LEU A 98 -2.57 -3.17 -15.99
CA LEU A 98 -2.40 -3.02 -14.54
C LEU A 98 -0.94 -3.21 -14.11
N PHE A 99 -0.26 -4.21 -14.67
CA PHE A 99 1.17 -4.41 -14.42
C PHE A 99 1.99 -3.17 -14.83
N ASP A 100 1.74 -2.66 -16.03
CA ASP A 100 2.44 -1.49 -16.57
C ASP A 100 2.18 -0.21 -15.75
N ILE A 101 1.02 -0.09 -15.08
CA ILE A 101 0.68 1.05 -14.21
C ILE A 101 1.32 0.92 -12.83
N TRP A 102 1.27 -0.27 -12.23
CA TRP A 102 1.56 -0.45 -10.80
C TRP A 102 2.97 -0.98 -10.52
N PHE A 103 3.51 -1.84 -11.38
CA PHE A 103 4.74 -2.59 -11.11
C PHE A 103 5.88 -2.28 -12.07
N ARG A 104 5.60 -1.57 -13.17
CA ARG A 104 6.67 -1.09 -14.04
C ARG A 104 7.45 0.01 -13.33
N LEU A 105 8.77 -0.16 -13.26
CA LEU A 105 9.66 0.85 -12.70
C LEU A 105 9.67 2.10 -13.58
N TYR A 106 9.83 3.27 -12.95
CA TYR A 106 10.03 4.54 -13.64
C TYR A 106 11.09 5.38 -12.94
N HIS A 107 11.67 6.33 -13.67
CA HIS A 107 12.66 7.27 -13.15
C HIS A 107 12.03 8.33 -12.25
N ARG A 108 12.50 8.47 -11.01
CA ARG A 108 12.14 9.60 -10.13
C ARG A 108 12.83 10.91 -10.47
N ASP A 109 14.06 10.84 -10.99
CA ASP A 109 14.87 12.03 -11.26
C ASP A 109 15.64 11.92 -12.59
N LYS A 110 15.93 13.06 -13.21
CA LYS A 110 16.58 13.14 -14.54
C LYS A 110 18.01 12.56 -14.58
N SER A 111 18.58 12.21 -13.42
CA SER A 111 19.96 11.76 -13.24
C SER A 111 20.10 10.38 -12.57
N GLY A 112 19.00 9.68 -12.26
CA GLY A 112 19.01 8.38 -11.57
C GLY A 112 18.48 7.22 -12.42
N GLY A 113 18.83 5.98 -12.06
CA GLY A 113 18.28 4.75 -12.68
C GLY A 113 16.78 4.57 -12.39
N GLU A 114 16.14 3.57 -13.01
CA GLU A 114 14.77 3.17 -12.66
C GLU A 114 14.77 2.60 -11.22
N ASP A 115 14.09 3.26 -10.29
CA ASP A 115 14.28 3.00 -8.84
C ASP A 115 12.99 2.92 -8.01
N SER A 116 11.80 3.06 -8.61
CA SER A 116 10.53 2.87 -7.90
C SER A 116 9.36 2.54 -8.82
N CYS A 117 8.26 2.04 -8.27
CA CYS A 117 7.00 1.76 -8.99
C CYS A 117 5.76 2.36 -8.30
N GLY A 118 4.63 2.37 -9.01
CA GLY A 118 3.38 2.91 -8.49
C GLY A 118 2.83 2.17 -7.26
N PHE A 119 3.09 0.86 -7.17
CA PHE A 119 2.68 0.05 -6.02
C PHE A 119 3.41 0.48 -4.76
N GLU A 120 4.73 0.60 -4.82
CA GLU A 120 5.57 1.06 -3.72
C GLU A 120 5.10 2.42 -3.20
N HIS A 121 4.89 3.36 -4.12
CA HIS A 121 4.48 4.73 -3.79
C HIS A 121 3.14 4.80 -3.04
N VAL A 122 2.19 3.94 -3.40
CA VAL A 122 0.81 4.01 -2.88
C VAL A 122 0.59 3.08 -1.68
N PHE A 123 1.22 1.90 -1.65
CA PHE A 123 0.88 0.84 -0.70
C PHE A 123 1.96 0.56 0.35
N VAL A 124 3.23 0.70 0.01
CA VAL A 124 4.34 0.47 0.95
C VAL A 124 4.56 1.72 1.81
N GLY A 125 4.51 2.89 1.15
CA GLY A 125 4.94 4.15 1.75
C GLY A 125 6.46 4.27 1.73
N GLU A 126 6.94 5.51 1.58
CA GLU A 126 8.36 5.79 1.39
C GLU A 126 8.92 6.56 2.58
N ALA A 127 10.04 6.09 3.10
CA ALA A 127 10.87 6.84 4.03
C ALA A 127 11.79 7.78 3.25
N LYS A 128 11.38 9.03 3.06
CA LYS A 128 12.28 10.07 2.51
C LYS A 128 13.40 10.35 3.51
N TYR A 129 14.63 10.14 3.06
CA TYR A 129 15.87 10.45 3.80
C TYR A 129 15.92 9.86 5.22
N GLY A 130 15.26 8.71 5.43
CA GLY A 130 15.21 8.00 6.72
C GLY A 130 14.53 8.77 7.87
N ARG A 131 13.79 9.85 7.58
CA ARG A 131 13.18 10.72 8.62
C ARG A 131 11.72 11.05 8.38
N GLU A 132 11.23 10.97 7.15
CA GLU A 132 9.86 11.33 6.81
C GLU A 132 9.17 10.18 6.09
N ILE A 133 8.15 9.60 6.74
CA ILE A 133 7.31 8.56 6.13
C ILE A 133 6.20 9.27 5.35
N THR A 134 6.16 9.04 4.05
CA THR A 134 5.08 9.53 3.17
C THR A 134 4.36 8.33 2.55
N GLY A 135 3.04 8.42 2.33
CA GLY A 135 2.30 7.35 1.62
C GLY A 135 1.87 6.15 2.47
N LEU A 136 2.15 6.10 3.78
CA LEU A 136 1.67 5.04 4.68
C LEU A 136 0.17 5.19 5.00
N HIS A 137 -0.68 4.89 4.01
CA HIS A 137 -2.14 4.98 4.12
C HIS A 137 -2.85 3.63 4.08
N ASN A 138 -2.13 2.56 3.73
CA ASN A 138 -2.69 1.22 3.72
C ASN A 138 -2.79 0.67 5.15
N TRP A 139 -3.99 0.28 5.58
CA TRP A 139 -4.22 -0.19 6.95
C TRP A 139 -3.53 -1.53 7.27
N VAL A 140 -3.33 -2.40 6.26
CA VAL A 140 -2.61 -3.67 6.44
C VAL A 140 -1.13 -3.36 6.69
N GLN A 141 -0.53 -2.50 5.87
CA GLN A 141 0.85 -2.07 6.07
C GLN A 141 1.02 -1.35 7.42
N PHE A 142 0.11 -0.45 7.78
CA PHE A 142 0.14 0.20 9.10
C PHE A 142 0.08 -0.83 10.23
N TYR A 143 -0.81 -1.82 10.13
CA TYR A 143 -0.93 -2.90 11.11
C TYR A 143 0.39 -3.69 11.25
N LEU A 144 1.00 -4.09 10.14
CA LEU A 144 2.25 -4.85 10.15
C LEU A 144 3.39 -4.04 10.79
N GLN A 145 3.51 -2.76 10.41
CA GLN A 145 4.54 -1.87 10.93
C GLN A 145 4.32 -1.50 12.42
N GLU A 146 3.08 -1.33 12.86
CA GLU A 146 2.75 -1.13 14.28
C GLU A 146 3.09 -2.39 15.10
N LYS A 147 2.81 -3.58 14.55
CA LYS A 147 3.14 -4.87 15.19
C LYS A 147 4.66 -5.09 15.32
N LEU A 148 5.44 -4.62 14.35
CA LEU A 148 6.92 -4.65 14.40
C LEU A 148 7.51 -3.57 15.33
N GLY A 149 6.70 -2.63 15.82
CA GLY A 149 7.15 -1.50 16.64
C GLY A 149 7.80 -0.37 15.83
N HIS A 150 7.67 -0.38 14.51
CA HIS A 150 8.16 0.67 13.62
C HIS A 150 7.22 1.88 13.58
N VAL A 151 5.93 1.66 13.86
CA VAL A 151 4.90 2.70 13.93
C VAL A 151 4.33 2.76 15.34
N ASP A 152 4.19 3.99 15.83
CA ASP A 152 3.64 4.30 17.15
C ASP A 152 2.44 5.24 16.98
N TYR A 153 1.23 4.69 17.11
CA TYR A 153 -0.01 5.44 16.91
C TYR A 153 -0.20 6.50 17.98
N LYS A 154 -0.26 7.78 17.56
CA LYS A 154 -0.36 8.92 18.50
C LYS A 154 -1.75 9.46 18.74
N GLY A 155 -2.75 9.00 17.97
CA GLY A 155 -4.11 9.51 18.05
C GLY A 155 -4.69 9.89 16.68
N TYR A 156 -5.93 10.40 16.69
CA TYR A 156 -6.65 10.84 15.49
C TYR A 156 -6.80 12.36 15.45
N LYS A 157 -6.93 12.92 14.24
CA LYS A 157 -7.26 14.33 14.02
C LYS A 157 -8.70 14.41 13.52
N ALA A 158 -9.59 15.07 14.26
CA ALA A 158 -10.93 15.38 13.76
C ALA A 158 -10.89 16.69 12.96
N ARG A 159 -11.80 16.84 11.99
CA ARG A 159 -12.03 18.13 11.32
C ARG A 159 -12.73 19.09 12.29
N ASP A 160 -12.43 20.38 12.23
CA ASP A 160 -13.05 21.41 13.05
C ASP A 160 -14.59 21.24 13.13
N ASN A 161 -15.14 21.31 14.33
CA ASN A 161 -16.56 21.11 14.70
C ASN A 161 -17.11 19.67 14.69
N LYS A 162 -16.26 18.63 14.74
CA LYS A 162 -16.71 17.26 15.04
C LYS A 162 -15.88 16.65 16.17
N ASP A 163 -16.54 16.30 17.28
CA ASP A 163 -15.93 15.58 18.41
C ASP A 163 -15.89 14.05 18.17
N SER A 164 -16.43 13.58 17.05
CA SER A 164 -16.40 12.18 16.62
C SER A 164 -15.57 11.98 15.34
N PRO A 165 -14.80 10.87 15.23
CA PRO A 165 -14.21 10.47 13.96
C PRO A 165 -15.34 10.04 13.01
N ASP A 166 -15.55 10.82 11.94
CA ASP A 166 -16.40 10.55 10.78
C ASP A 166 -17.69 9.71 11.05
N GLU A 167 -18.64 10.34 11.75
CA GLU A 167 -20.09 10.17 11.47
C GLU A 167 -20.61 11.36 10.65
#